data_AF-A0A949MM36-F1
#
_entry.id   AF-A0A949MM36-F1
#
_cell.length_a   1.000
_cell.length_b   1.000
_cell.length_c   1.000
_cell.angle_alpha   90.00
_cell.angle_beta   90.00
_cell.angle_gamma   90.00
#
_symmetry.space_group_name_H-M   'P 1'
#
loop_
_entity.id
_entity.type
_entity.pdbx_description
1 polymer ?
#
loop_
_entity_poly.entity_id
_entity_poly.type
_entity_poly.pdbx_seq_one_letter_code
_entity_poly.pdbx_strand_id
1 'polypeptide(L)'
;MTAAQGEKAPNAQMFGQYAAAYALHRPRYPDALWAWMASQCAQRQQAWDAGCGNGQAAMALAAHFDAVLATDVSAEQIAAALPHPRVRYRVAR
;
A
#
# COMPACT_ATOMS: atom_id res chain seq x y z
N MET A 1 -0.95 -2.89 -39.27
CA MET A 1 -0.05 -3.11 -38.11
C MET A 1 -0.78 -2.66 -36.85
N THR A 2 -1.54 -3.55 -36.23
CA THR A 2 -2.31 -3.27 -35.00
C THR A 2 -1.51 -3.78 -33.82
N ALA A 3 -1.07 -2.87 -32.94
CA ALA A 3 -0.36 -3.21 -31.73
C ALA A 3 -1.27 -4.05 -30.81
N ALA A 4 -0.81 -5.23 -30.43
CA ALA A 4 -1.46 -6.09 -29.48
C ALA A 4 -1.55 -5.36 -28.12
N GLN A 5 -2.77 -5.19 -27.63
CA GLN A 5 -3.01 -4.76 -26.26
C GLN A 5 -2.51 -5.87 -25.34
N GLY A 6 -1.47 -5.58 -24.56
CA GLY A 6 -0.99 -6.48 -23.52
C GLY A 6 -2.09 -6.71 -22.49
N GLU A 7 -2.59 -7.94 -22.45
CA GLU A 7 -3.63 -8.38 -21.53
C GLU A 7 -3.15 -8.14 -20.08
N LYS A 8 -3.82 -7.25 -19.35
CA LYS A 8 -3.55 -7.06 -17.92
C LYS A 8 -3.96 -8.34 -17.20
N ALA A 9 -3.09 -8.85 -16.32
CA ALA A 9 -3.38 -10.06 -15.55
C ALA A 9 -4.78 -9.96 -14.88
N PRO A 10 -5.62 -11.00 -14.98
CA PRO A 10 -7.05 -10.94 -14.62
C PRO A 10 -7.30 -10.47 -13.19
N ASN A 11 -6.35 -10.75 -12.29
CA ASN A 11 -6.41 -10.32 -10.89
C ASN A 11 -6.38 -8.79 -10.73
N ALA A 12 -5.52 -8.09 -11.48
CA ALA A 12 -5.38 -6.63 -11.36
C ALA A 12 -6.67 -5.88 -11.74
N GLN A 13 -7.44 -6.44 -12.68
CA GLN A 13 -8.68 -5.86 -13.17
C GLN A 13 -9.86 -6.15 -12.23
N MET A 14 -9.92 -7.35 -11.65
CA MET A 14 -10.91 -7.73 -10.64
C MET A 14 -10.73 -6.93 -9.34
N PHE A 15 -9.49 -6.72 -8.88
CA PHE A 15 -9.23 -5.90 -7.70
C PHE A 15 -9.49 -4.41 -7.95
N GLY A 16 -9.21 -3.87 -9.15
CA GLY A 16 -9.45 -2.46 -9.46
C GLY A 16 -10.92 -2.02 -9.36
N GLN A 17 -11.87 -2.88 -9.75
CA GLN A 17 -13.30 -2.58 -9.75
C GLN A 17 -13.90 -2.51 -8.33
N TYR A 18 -13.37 -3.30 -7.40
CA TYR A 18 -13.79 -3.29 -5.98
C TYR A 18 -12.85 -2.50 -5.07
N ALA A 19 -11.64 -2.13 -5.53
CA ALA A 19 -10.64 -1.42 -4.72
C ALA A 19 -11.16 -0.09 -4.19
N ALA A 20 -11.92 0.67 -4.99
CA ALA A 20 -12.49 1.94 -4.54
C ALA A 20 -13.52 1.73 -3.41
N ALA A 21 -14.42 0.75 -3.56
CA ALA A 21 -15.41 0.42 -2.54
C ALA A 21 -14.77 -0.22 -1.28
N TYR A 22 -13.77 -1.09 -1.47
CA TYR A 22 -13.02 -1.74 -0.41
C TYR A 22 -12.17 -0.75 0.39
N ALA A 23 -11.48 0.19 -0.27
CA ALA A 23 -10.73 1.26 0.38
C ALA A 23 -11.63 2.21 1.20
N LEU A 24 -12.88 2.42 0.75
CA LEU A 24 -13.88 3.22 1.47
C LEU A 24 -14.41 2.52 2.74
N HIS A 25 -14.43 1.18 2.75
CA HIS A 25 -15.00 0.38 3.85
C HIS A 25 -13.95 -0.34 4.70
N ARG A 26 -12.65 -0.15 4.44
CA ARG A 26 -11.59 -0.72 5.28
C ARG A 26 -11.70 -0.11 6.68
N PRO A 27 -12.04 -0.91 7.72
CA PRO A 27 -11.92 -0.43 9.09
C PRO A 27 -10.46 -0.07 9.32
N ARG A 28 -10.21 1.09 9.95
CA ARG A 28 -8.86 1.37 10.44
C ARG A 28 -8.52 0.32 11.49
N TYR A 29 -7.44 -0.42 11.26
CA TYR A 29 -6.89 -1.27 12.30
C TYR A 29 -6.50 -0.41 13.51
N PRO A 30 -6.73 -0.88 14.74
CA PRO A 30 -6.41 -0.12 15.93
C PRO A 30 -4.90 0.09 16.05
N ASP A 31 -4.48 1.23 16.60
CA ASP A 31 -3.06 1.58 16.81
C ASP A 31 -2.29 0.51 17.59
N ALA A 32 -2.97 -0.19 18.51
CA ALA A 32 -2.41 -1.28 19.28
C ALA A 32 -1.88 -2.44 18.40
N LEU A 33 -2.50 -2.70 17.24
CA LEU A 33 -2.00 -3.72 16.32
C LEU A 33 -0.63 -3.33 15.75
N TRP A 34 -0.48 -2.08 15.31
CA TRP A 34 0.76 -1.57 14.73
C TRP A 34 1.87 -1.50 15.77
N ALA A 35 1.55 -1.06 17.00
CA ALA A 35 2.47 -1.06 18.12
C ALA A 35 2.93 -2.49 18.47
N TRP A 36 2.00 -3.45 18.51
CA TRP A 36 2.34 -4.85 18.74
C TRP A 36 3.26 -5.39 17.63
N MET A 37 2.93 -5.20 16.35
CA MET A 37 3.78 -5.64 15.24
C MET A 37 5.19 -5.05 15.32
N ALA A 38 5.30 -3.74 15.58
CA ALA A 38 6.59 -3.07 15.73
C ALA A 38 7.41 -3.59 16.92
N SER A 39 6.75 -4.06 17.99
CA SER A 39 7.42 -4.67 19.14
C SER A 39 8.01 -6.05 18.84
N GLN A 40 7.51 -6.74 17.81
CA GLN A 40 8.04 -8.05 17.40
C GLN A 40 9.32 -7.92 16.54
N CYS A 41 9.63 -6.71 16.06
CA CYS A 41 10.80 -6.46 15.24
C CYS A 41 12.02 -6.10 16.10
N ALA A 42 13.15 -6.77 15.86
CA ALA A 42 14.42 -6.44 16.52
C ALA A 42 14.94 -5.03 16.11
N GLN A 43 14.60 -4.59 14.90
CA GLN A 43 14.98 -3.28 14.35
C GLN A 43 13.80 -2.67 13.60
N ARG A 44 13.77 -1.33 13.53
CA ARG A 44 12.66 -0.55 12.93
C ARG A 44 13.10 0.46 11.87
N GLN A 45 14.20 0.15 11.18
CA GLN A 45 14.76 1.03 10.15
C GLN A 45 13.85 1.15 8.92
N GLN A 46 13.24 0.04 8.49
CA GLN A 46 12.36 0.04 7.32
C GLN A 46 11.25 -1.01 7.43
N ALA A 47 10.03 -0.61 7.05
CA ALA A 47 8.93 -1.52 6.78
C ALA A 47 8.58 -1.53 5.29
N TRP A 48 8.03 -2.65 4.82
CA TRP A 48 7.45 -2.77 3.48
C TRP A 48 5.94 -3.00 3.59
N ASP A 49 5.15 -2.11 2.99
CA ASP A 49 3.71 -2.25 2.82
C ASP A 49 3.42 -2.73 1.39
N ALA A 50 3.10 -4.02 1.24
CA ALA A 50 2.85 -4.66 -0.04
C ALA A 50 1.34 -4.68 -0.37
N GLY A 51 0.96 -4.15 -1.52
CA GLY A 51 -0.46 -3.92 -1.86
C GLY A 51 -1.03 -2.76 -1.05
N CYS A 52 -0.27 -1.66 -0.95
CA CYS A 52 -0.55 -0.57 -0.03
C CYS A 52 -1.80 0.25 -0.39
N GLY A 53 -2.36 0.09 -1.60
CA GLY A 53 -3.41 0.94 -2.13
C GLY A 53 -3.00 2.42 -2.06
N ASN A 54 -3.83 3.24 -1.45
CA ASN A 54 -3.57 4.66 -1.20
C ASN A 54 -2.81 4.95 0.12
N GLY A 55 -2.26 3.92 0.76
CA GLY A 55 -1.30 4.07 1.87
C GLY A 55 -1.89 4.14 3.28
N GLN A 56 -3.13 3.70 3.50
CA GLN A 56 -3.73 3.70 4.86
C GLN A 56 -2.88 2.96 5.90
N ALA A 57 -2.34 1.79 5.56
CA ALA A 57 -1.46 1.00 6.43
C ALA A 57 -0.05 1.61 6.50
N ALA A 58 0.50 2.05 5.37
CA ALA A 58 1.79 2.73 5.30
C ALA A 58 1.90 3.92 6.28
N MET A 59 0.81 4.68 6.48
CA MET A 59 0.79 5.77 7.47
C MET A 59 0.93 5.28 8.91
N ALA A 60 0.23 4.19 9.27
CA ALA A 60 0.33 3.61 10.60
C ALA A 60 1.71 2.98 10.85
N LEU A 61 2.26 2.28 9.84
CA LEU A 61 3.64 1.79 9.88
C LEU A 61 4.64 2.93 10.05
N ALA A 62 4.41 4.06 9.37
CA ALA A 62 5.28 5.22 9.50
C ALA A 62 5.26 5.79 10.93
N ALA A 63 4.31 5.50 11.80
CA ALA A 63 4.41 5.90 13.21
C ALA A 63 5.50 5.13 13.98
N HIS A 64 5.86 3.92 13.54
CA HIS A 64 6.73 3.01 14.27
C HIS A 64 8.09 2.73 13.60
N PHE A 65 8.21 2.97 12.28
CA PHE A 65 9.42 2.74 11.50
C PHE A 65 10.04 4.04 10.99
N ASP A 66 11.36 4.04 10.80
CA ASP A 66 12.10 5.21 10.30
C ASP A 66 11.76 5.50 8.83
N ALA A 67 11.52 4.45 8.05
CA ALA A 67 11.07 4.52 6.66
C ALA A 67 10.04 3.43 6.33
N VAL A 68 9.16 3.74 5.38
CA VAL A 68 8.21 2.79 4.79
C VAL A 68 8.38 2.82 3.28
N LEU A 69 8.63 1.66 2.69
CA LEU A 69 8.44 1.44 1.27
C LEU A 69 7.02 0.93 1.08
N ALA A 70 6.19 1.63 0.33
CA ALA A 70 4.81 1.24 0.09
C ALA A 70 4.62 0.98 -1.40
N THR A 71 4.24 -0.24 -1.77
CA THR A 71 4.12 -0.66 -3.17
C THR A 71 2.74 -1.15 -3.51
N ASP A 72 2.23 -0.74 -4.66
CA ASP A 72 0.98 -1.26 -5.23
C ASP A 72 1.13 -1.48 -6.74
N VAL A 73 0.31 -2.36 -7.32
CA VAL A 73 0.30 -2.61 -8.76
C VAL A 73 -0.45 -1.51 -9.53
N SER A 74 -1.32 -0.76 -8.86
CA SER A 74 -2.11 0.33 -9.44
C SER A 74 -1.39 1.68 -9.31
N ALA A 75 -1.05 2.27 -10.45
CA ALA A 75 -0.51 3.62 -10.51
C ALA A 75 -1.51 4.67 -9.99
N GLU A 76 -2.80 4.43 -10.20
CA GLU A 76 -3.90 5.28 -9.74
C GLU A 76 -3.97 5.31 -8.20
N GLN A 77 -3.81 4.15 -7.54
CA GLN A 77 -3.74 4.05 -6.08
C GLN A 77 -2.53 4.80 -5.51
N ILE A 78 -1.36 4.61 -6.12
CA ILE A 78 -0.14 5.34 -5.74
C ILE A 78 -0.28 6.85 -5.93
N ALA A 79 -0.90 7.30 -7.03
CA ALA A 79 -1.13 8.73 -7.28
C ALA A 79 -2.14 9.35 -6.29
N ALA A 80 -3.11 8.56 -5.81
CA ALA A 80 -4.07 8.98 -4.80
C ALA A 80 -3.56 8.87 -3.36
N ALA A 81 -2.34 8.38 -3.16
CA ALA A 81 -1.79 8.15 -1.82
C ALA A 81 -1.46 9.47 -1.10
N LEU A 82 -1.71 9.49 0.21
CA LEU A 82 -1.43 10.67 1.03
C LEU A 82 0.09 10.78 1.27
N PRO A 83 0.75 11.91 0.91
CA PRO A 83 2.18 12.08 1.11
C PRO A 83 2.56 12.03 2.59
N HIS A 84 3.71 11.43 2.89
CA HIS A 84 4.29 11.42 4.23
C HIS A 84 5.82 11.40 4.14
N PRO A 85 6.54 12.17 4.97
CA PRO A 85 8.00 12.31 4.86
C PRO A 85 8.76 10.99 5.00
N ARG A 86 8.16 10.01 5.69
CA ARG A 86 8.75 8.67 5.92
C ARG A 86 8.20 7.59 4.99
N VAL A 87 7.25 7.90 4.10
CA VAL A 87 6.66 6.90 3.19
C VAL A 87 7.10 7.18 1.75
N ARG A 88 7.64 6.15 1.10
CA ARG A 88 8.00 6.17 -0.32
C ARG A 88 7.07 5.24 -1.08
N TYR A 89 6.20 5.82 -1.89
CA TYR A 89 5.27 5.07 -2.72
C TYR A 89 5.89 4.68 -4.07
N ARG A 90 5.66 3.45 -4.53
CA ARG A 90 6.12 2.96 -5.85
C ARG A 90 5.10 2.03 -6.50
N VAL A 91 4.99 2.10 -7.82
CA VAL A 91 4.31 1.06 -8.59
C VAL A 91 5.26 -0.14 -8.73
N ALA A 92 4.84 -1.33 -8.31
CA ALA A 92 5.64 -2.56 -8.40
C ALA A 92 4.75 -3.79 -8.65
N ARG A 93 5.29 -4.84 -9.26
CA ARG A 93 4.61 -6.11 -9.59
C ARG A 93 5.40 -7.30 -9.08
#